data_AF-A0A2P9AKD4-F1
#
_entry.id   AF-A0A2P9AKD4-F1
#
_cell.length_a   1.000
_cell.length_b   1.000
_cell.length_c   1.000
_cell.angle_alpha   90.00
_cell.angle_beta   90.00
_cell.angle_gamma   90.00
#
_symmetry.space_group_name_H-M   'P 1'
#
loop_
_entity.id
_entity.type
_entity.pdbx_description
1 polymer ?
#
loop_
_entity_poly.entity_id
_entity_poly.type
_entity_poly.pdbx_seq_one_letter_code
_entity_poly.pdbx_strand_id
1 'polypeptide(L)'
;MPPHKINLVEAADQKIKQVFDPHIAGDVNDAQVKIAKFGDVFDWHAHDDEDEAFLVQRGRMPRSVEHRPRSLSEEPVVLMFEPATTLNTGNAKSDLTVADLKRL
;
A
#
# COMPACT_ATOMS: atom_id res chain seq x y z
N MET A 1 -18.46 20.90 5.74
CA MET A 1 -18.28 19.75 6.63
C MET A 1 -16.89 19.83 7.23
N PRO A 2 -16.69 19.70 8.54
CA PRO A 2 -15.35 19.71 9.12
C PRO A 2 -14.53 18.52 8.58
N PRO A 3 -13.21 18.68 8.38
CA PRO A 3 -12.38 17.60 7.88
C PRO A 3 -12.35 16.44 8.88
N HIS A 4 -12.58 15.22 8.41
CA HIS A 4 -12.42 14.01 9.20
C HIS A 4 -10.94 13.64 9.26
N LYS A 5 -10.36 13.57 10.47
CA LYS A 5 -8.95 13.23 10.67
C LYS A 5 -8.81 11.76 11.02
N ILE A 6 -7.76 11.12 10.53
CA ILE A 6 -7.43 9.73 10.83
C ILE A 6 -5.96 9.62 11.25
N ASN A 7 -5.70 8.82 12.29
CA ASN A 7 -4.35 8.37 12.61
C ASN A 7 -4.05 7.10 11.81
N LEU A 8 -3.25 7.25 10.75
CA LEU A 8 -3.03 6.19 9.75
C LEU A 8 -2.41 4.93 10.34
N VAL A 9 -1.40 5.08 11.20
CA VAL A 9 -0.68 3.94 11.80
C VAL A 9 -1.59 3.17 12.75
N GLU A 10 -2.31 3.90 13.60
CA GLU A 10 -3.25 3.30 14.55
C GLU A 10 -4.40 2.58 13.84
N ALA A 11 -4.98 3.20 12.81
CA ALA A 11 -6.05 2.59 12.01
C ALA A 11 -5.55 1.33 11.28
N ALA A 12 -4.34 1.37 10.72
CA ALA A 12 -3.72 0.21 10.08
C ALA A 12 -3.51 -0.94 11.07
N ASP A 13 -3.06 -0.67 12.30
CA ASP A 13 -2.89 -1.72 13.31
C ASP A 13 -4.20 -2.36 13.75
N GLN A 14 -5.26 -1.55 13.85
CA GLN A 14 -6.58 -2.04 14.22
C GLN A 14 -7.22 -2.88 13.11
N LYS A 15 -7.09 -2.46 11.84
CA LYS A 15 -7.86 -3.05 10.72
C LYS A 15 -7.08 -4.05 9.86
N ILE A 16 -5.77 -3.88 9.69
CA ILE A 16 -4.96 -4.69 8.77
C ILE A 16 -4.21 -5.77 9.56
N LYS A 17 -4.61 -7.03 9.34
CA LYS A 17 -4.09 -8.19 10.08
C LYS A 17 -3.11 -9.04 9.29
N GLN A 18 -3.14 -8.93 7.97
CA GLN A 18 -2.25 -9.65 7.07
C GLN A 18 -1.36 -8.66 6.31
N VAL A 19 -0.18 -9.12 5.92
CA VAL A 19 0.69 -8.33 5.04
C VAL A 19 0.14 -8.32 3.61
N PHE A 20 0.47 -7.28 2.87
CA PHE A 20 0.08 -7.06 1.48
C PHE A 20 -1.44 -7.05 1.24
N ASP A 21 -2.20 -6.57 2.23
CA ASP A 21 -3.66 -6.34 2.17
C ASP A 21 -3.93 -4.82 2.20
N PRO A 22 -3.80 -4.13 1.06
CA PRO A 22 -3.96 -2.69 1.00
C PRO A 22 -5.39 -2.26 1.31
N HIS A 23 -5.51 -1.17 2.07
CA HIS A 23 -6.78 -0.52 2.39
C HIS A 23 -6.75 0.93 1.91
N ILE A 24 -7.88 1.45 1.46
CA ILE A 24 -8.02 2.86 1.07
C ILE A 24 -8.11 3.71 2.34
N ALA A 25 -7.15 4.62 2.51
CA ALA A 25 -7.13 5.62 3.58
C ALA A 25 -7.89 6.90 3.18
N GLY A 26 -7.96 7.21 1.88
CA GLY A 26 -8.68 8.36 1.36
C GLY A 26 -8.59 8.46 -0.16
N ASP A 27 -9.48 9.27 -0.74
CA ASP A 27 -9.49 9.58 -2.17
C ASP A 27 -8.99 11.02 -2.37
N VAL A 28 -8.19 11.23 -3.43
CA VAL A 28 -7.68 12.53 -3.84
C VAL A 28 -7.91 12.65 -5.34
N ASN A 29 -9.01 13.29 -5.73
CA ASN A 29 -9.47 13.32 -7.13
C ASN A 29 -9.62 11.89 -7.69
N ASP A 30 -8.87 11.57 -8.75
CA ASP A 30 -8.78 10.27 -9.43
C ASP A 30 -7.66 9.36 -8.88
N ALA A 31 -6.94 9.81 -7.86
CA ALA A 31 -5.92 9.03 -7.15
C ALA A 31 -6.44 8.55 -5.79
N GLN A 32 -5.77 7.53 -5.24
CA GLN A 32 -6.04 7.01 -3.92
C GLN A 32 -4.81 7.07 -3.03
N VAL A 33 -5.05 7.41 -1.77
CA VAL A 33 -4.11 7.14 -0.69
C VAL A 33 -4.47 5.77 -0.14
N LYS A 34 -3.59 4.80 -0.31
CA LYS A 34 -3.73 3.44 0.21
C LYS A 34 -2.72 3.20 1.33
N ILE A 35 -2.97 2.22 2.19
CA ILE A 35 -2.07 1.83 3.27
C ILE A 35 -2.02 0.31 3.37
N ALA A 36 -0.83 -0.24 3.61
CA ALA A 36 -0.65 -1.68 3.81
C ALA A 36 0.48 -1.95 4.81
N LYS A 37 0.45 -3.18 5.36
CA LYS A 37 1.58 -3.78 6.05
C LYS A 37 2.39 -4.60 5.06
N PHE A 38 3.72 -4.45 5.03
CA PHE A 38 4.57 -5.14 4.04
C PHE A 38 5.29 -6.32 4.71
N GLY A 39 5.38 -7.45 4.00
CA GLY A 39 6.08 -8.66 4.43
C GLY A 39 7.47 -8.80 3.82
N ASP A 40 8.02 -10.02 3.86
CA ASP A 40 9.40 -10.32 3.43
C ASP A 40 9.58 -10.35 1.92
N VAL A 41 8.59 -10.83 1.17
CA VAL A 41 8.64 -10.94 -0.28
C VAL A 41 7.25 -10.69 -0.84
N PHE A 42 7.18 -9.72 -1.76
CA PHE A 42 6.04 -9.52 -2.63
C PHE A 42 6.37 -9.99 -4.06
N ASP A 43 5.33 -10.20 -4.86
CA ASP A 43 5.48 -10.60 -6.25
C ASP A 43 6.17 -9.51 -7.07
N TRP A 44 7.00 -9.96 -8.01
CA TRP A 44 7.54 -9.08 -9.03
C TRP A 44 6.43 -8.61 -9.95
N HIS A 45 6.31 -7.30 -10.10
CA HIS A 45 5.32 -6.68 -10.95
C HIS A 45 5.78 -5.29 -11.40
N ALA A 46 5.15 -4.80 -12.45
CA ALA A 46 5.33 -3.43 -12.94
C ALA A 46 3.97 -2.79 -13.20
N HIS A 47 3.99 -1.46 -13.17
CA HIS A 47 2.92 -0.58 -13.59
C HIS A 47 3.45 0.16 -14.81
N ASP A 48 3.04 -0.27 -16.00
CA ASP A 48 3.64 0.21 -17.24
C ASP A 48 3.28 1.67 -17.55
N ASP A 49 2.12 2.12 -17.05
CA ASP A 49 1.51 3.41 -17.41
C ASP A 49 1.32 4.35 -16.21
N GLU A 50 1.73 3.95 -15.00
CA GLU A 50 1.39 4.64 -13.75
C GLU A 50 2.58 4.66 -12.78
N ASP A 51 2.80 5.80 -12.14
CA ASP A 51 3.75 5.92 -11.02
C ASP A 51 3.08 5.49 -9.71
N GLU A 52 3.85 4.85 -8.82
CA GLU A 52 3.45 4.57 -7.44
C GLU A 52 4.43 5.23 -6.46
N ALA A 53 3.91 6.07 -5.57
CA ALA A 53 4.69 6.72 -4.53
C ALA A 53 4.53 6.01 -3.18
N PHE A 54 5.65 5.73 -2.51
CA PHE A 54 5.67 5.11 -1.18
C PHE A 54 6.14 6.08 -0.09
N LEU A 55 5.41 6.12 1.02
CA LEU A 55 5.81 6.79 2.25
C LEU A 55 5.81 5.78 3.41
N VAL A 56 7.00 5.48 3.93
CA VAL A 56 7.15 4.58 5.09
C VAL A 56 6.76 5.32 6.36
N GLN A 57 5.61 4.97 6.94
CA GLN A 57 5.11 5.54 8.19
C GLN A 57 5.72 4.85 9.42
N ARG A 58 6.00 3.55 9.31
CA ARG A 58 6.70 2.75 10.32
C ARG A 58 7.54 1.68 9.64
N GLY A 59 8.70 1.37 10.21
CA GLY A 59 9.58 0.32 9.71
C GLY A 59 10.60 0.82 8.69
N ARG A 60 11.18 -0.11 7.91
CA ARG A 60 12.23 0.18 6.93
C ARG A 60 12.00 -0.59 5.64
N MET A 61 12.18 0.09 4.52
CA MET A 61 12.10 -0.46 3.16
C MET A 61 13.44 -0.25 2.44
N PRO A 62 13.87 -1.15 1.54
CA PRO A 62 15.03 -0.92 0.71
C PRO A 62 14.74 0.22 -0.28
N ARG A 63 15.74 1.10 -0.49
CA ARG A 63 15.71 2.17 -1.48
C ARG A 63 16.73 1.87 -2.58
N SER A 64 16.46 2.33 -3.80
CA SER A 64 17.35 2.18 -4.97
C SER A 64 17.62 0.73 -5.36
N VAL A 65 16.65 -0.14 -5.11
CA VAL A 65 16.62 -1.52 -5.63
C VAL A 65 15.48 -1.62 -6.62
N GLU A 66 15.59 -2.58 -7.54
CA GLU A 66 14.55 -2.88 -8.51
C GLU A 66 13.26 -3.34 -7.78
N HIS A 67 12.09 -3.03 -8.35
CA HIS A 67 10.79 -2.96 -7.67
C HIS A 67 10.32 -4.32 -7.11
N ARG A 68 10.83 -4.66 -5.92
CA ARG A 68 10.45 -5.81 -5.12
C ARG A 68 10.17 -5.35 -3.69
N PRO A 69 8.95 -4.85 -3.43
CA PRO A 69 8.63 -4.27 -2.14
C PRO A 69 8.76 -5.33 -1.05
N ARG A 70 9.71 -5.11 -0.14
CA ARG A 70 9.91 -5.96 1.03
C ARG A 70 10.28 -5.14 2.25
N SER A 71 9.93 -5.67 3.41
CA SER A 71 10.37 -5.10 4.67
C SER A 71 11.83 -5.43 5.01
N LEU A 72 12.48 -4.52 5.73
CA LEU A 72 13.74 -4.73 6.47
C LEU A 72 13.53 -4.69 8.00
N SER A 73 12.27 -4.67 8.46
CA SER A 73 11.88 -4.65 9.87
C SER A 73 10.58 -5.41 10.09
N GLU A 74 10.22 -5.70 11.34
CA GLU A 74 8.90 -6.21 11.65
C GLU A 74 7.82 -5.13 11.44
N GLU A 75 6.67 -5.56 10.93
CA GLU A 75 5.44 -4.76 10.75
C GLU A 75 5.61 -3.34 10.17
N PRO A 76 6.23 -3.18 8.99
CA PRO A 76 6.28 -1.89 8.33
C PRO A 76 4.86 -1.45 7.96
N VAL A 77 4.57 -0.18 8.13
CA VAL A 77 3.33 0.44 7.67
C VAL A 77 3.71 1.43 6.58
N VAL A 78 3.21 1.17 5.38
CA VAL A 78 3.56 1.94 4.19
C VAL A 78 2.30 2.53 3.62
N LEU A 79 2.34 3.84 3.40
CA LEU A 79 1.33 4.56 2.66
C LEU A 79 1.75 4.59 1.18
N MET A 80 0.80 4.33 0.31
CA MET A 80 0.94 4.31 -1.14
C MET A 80 0.05 5.41 -1.72
N PHE A 81 0.53 6.06 -2.76
CA PHE A 81 -0.24 7.04 -3.53
C PHE A 81 -0.07 6.77 -5.02
N GLU A 82 -1.19 6.49 -5.67
CA GLU A 82 -1.27 5.97 -7.04
C GLU A 82 -2.68 6.23 -7.60
N PRO A 83 -2.89 6.13 -8.93
CA PRO A 83 -4.22 6.17 -9.52
C PRO A 83 -5.21 5.19 -8.86
N ALA A 84 -6.49 5.55 -8.80
CA ALA A 84 -7.51 4.71 -8.18
C ALA A 84 -7.71 3.37 -8.92
N THR A 85 -7.31 3.31 -10.20
CA THR A 85 -7.34 2.14 -11.07
C THR A 85 -6.20 1.16 -10.83
N THR A 86 -5.17 1.58 -10.10
CA THR A 86 -3.96 0.79 -9.94
C THR A 86 -4.20 -0.44 -9.06
N LEU A 87 -3.90 -1.61 -9.61
CA LEU A 87 -3.96 -2.88 -8.90
C LEU A 87 -2.63 -3.13 -8.18
N ASN A 88 -2.66 -3.57 -6.93
CA ASN A 88 -1.45 -3.72 -6.10
C ASN A 88 -0.41 -4.72 -6.64
N THR A 89 -0.80 -5.60 -7.57
CA THR A 89 0.11 -6.54 -8.24
C THR A 89 0.44 -6.12 -9.68
N GLY A 90 0.08 -4.90 -10.10
CA GLY A 90 0.33 -4.38 -11.44
C GLY A 90 -0.09 -5.36 -12.55
N ASN A 91 0.87 -5.73 -13.39
CA ASN A 91 0.70 -6.71 -14.47
C ASN A 91 0.74 -8.19 -14.03
N ALA A 92 1.06 -8.48 -12.77
CA ALA A 92 1.04 -9.83 -12.22
C ALA A 92 -0.35 -10.20 -11.66
N LYS A 93 -0.70 -11.49 -11.79
CA LYS A 93 -1.89 -12.06 -11.14
C LYS A 93 -1.45 -13.16 -10.19
N SER A 94 -1.80 -13.04 -8.92
CA SER A 94 -1.44 -13.99 -7.88
C SER A 94 -2.47 -14.02 -6.75
N ASP A 95 -2.24 -14.88 -5.76
CA ASP A 95 -3.06 -14.94 -4.54
C ASP A 95 -2.96 -13.66 -3.70
N LEU A 96 -2.01 -12.77 -4.00
CA LEU A 96 -1.83 -11.47 -3.35
C LEU A 96 -2.56 -10.33 -4.07
N THR A 97 -3.20 -10.60 -5.20
CA THR A 97 -3.99 -9.60 -5.93
C THR A 97 -5.26 -9.26 -5.15
N VAL A 98 -5.44 -7.96 -4.81
CA VAL A 98 -6.63 -7.46 -4.11
C VAL A 98 -7.37 -6.47 -5.01
N ALA A 99 -8.44 -6.93 -5.67
CA ALA A 99 -9.25 -6.10 -6.57
C ALA A 99 -10.26 -5.21 -5.81
N ASP A 100 -10.85 -5.73 -4.74
CA ASP A 100 -11.86 -5.03 -3.93
C ASP A 100 -11.24 -4.54 -2.62
N LEU A 101 -10.76 -3.30 -2.64
CA LEU A 101 -10.09 -2.69 -1.48
C LEU A 101 -11.09 -2.31 -0.39
N LYS A 102 -10.77 -2.68 0.85
CA LYS A 102 -11.48 -2.21 2.05
C LYS A 102 -11.04 -0.78 2.38
N ARG A 103 -11.87 -0.02 3.10
CA ARG A 103 -11.51 1.32 3.61
C ARG A 103 -11.09 1.27 5.07
N LEU A 104 -10.16 2.15 5.46
CA LEU A 104 -9.78 2.38 6.85
C LEU A 104 -10.88 3.00 7.70
#